data_AF-A0A1V5JG96-F1
#
_entry.id   AF-A0A1V5JG96-F1
#
_cell.length_a   1.000
_cell.length_b   1.000
_cell.length_c   1.000
_cell.angle_alpha   90.00
_cell.angle_beta   90.00
_cell.angle_gamma   90.00
#
_symmetry.space_group_name_H-M   'P 1'
#
loop_
_entity.id
_entity.type
_entity.pdbx_description
1 polymer ?
#
loop_
_entity_poly.entity_id
_entity_poly.type
_entity_poly.pdbx_seq_one_letter_code
_entity_poly.pdbx_strand_id
1 'polypeptide(L)'
;MTPDYTASDCMYAWAATEWDYNSAGYGAKNLLNTMLHEAKLVYFTRRMMPVLADTVLFGFTGRQLEFCKESEAMIWEYMVSKDLLFSTDGFMIRKFTGEAPFTSYFTEQSPGRAVVWTGFRIIERYMNNNPDVTMEELMAMTDCQVILAGAKYNPKMSN
;
A
#
# COMPACT_ATOMS: atom_id res chain seq x y z
N MET A 1 18.34 -12.06 -4.32
CA MET A 1 18.04 -11.71 -2.92
C MET A 1 19.26 -10.98 -2.37
N THR A 2 19.12 -9.69 -2.05
CA THR A 2 20.18 -8.95 -1.34
C THR A 2 20.09 -9.33 0.14
N PRO A 3 21.20 -9.68 0.81
CA PRO A 3 21.17 -10.16 2.20
C PRO A 3 20.40 -9.25 3.16
N ASP A 4 20.46 -7.93 2.94
CA ASP A 4 19.79 -6.93 3.77
C ASP A 4 18.25 -6.97 3.68
N TYR A 5 17.69 -7.53 2.60
CA TYR A 5 16.23 -7.65 2.41
C TYR A 5 15.68 -8.97 2.95
N THR A 6 16.52 -9.99 3.18
CA THR A 6 16.06 -11.36 3.45
C THR A 6 15.08 -11.45 4.62
N ALA A 7 15.35 -10.78 5.74
CA ALA A 7 14.45 -10.82 6.89
C ALA A 7 13.09 -10.16 6.60
N SER A 8 13.09 -9.04 5.89
CA SER A 8 11.87 -8.34 5.48
C SER A 8 11.06 -9.17 4.48
N ASP A 9 11.73 -9.74 3.48
CA ASP A 9 11.12 -10.58 2.46
C ASP A 9 10.48 -11.84 3.07
N CYS A 10 11.17 -12.49 4.01
CA CYS A 10 10.62 -13.64 4.73
C CYS A 10 9.39 -13.28 5.56
N MET A 11 9.42 -12.15 6.28
CA MET A 11 8.28 -11.68 7.07
C MET A 11 7.09 -11.34 6.18
N TYR A 12 7.34 -10.64 5.07
CA TYR A 12 6.31 -10.32 4.08
C TYR A 12 5.72 -11.59 3.45
N ALA A 13 6.56 -12.54 3.03
CA ALA A 13 6.13 -13.79 2.42
C ALA A 13 5.30 -14.66 3.37
N TRP A 14 5.68 -14.70 4.66
CA TRP A 14 4.88 -15.37 5.68
C TRP A 14 3.50 -14.70 5.83
N ALA A 15 3.45 -13.37 5.96
CA ALA A 15 2.19 -12.63 6.04
C ALA A 15 1.31 -12.84 4.80
N ALA A 16 1.90 -12.82 3.60
CA ALA A 16 1.17 -13.05 2.35
C ALA A 16 0.61 -14.48 2.23
N THR A 17 1.25 -15.46 2.90
CA THR A 17 0.77 -16.84 2.96
C THR A 17 -0.39 -16.97 3.95
N GLU A 18 -0.30 -16.33 5.11
CA GLU A 18 -1.34 -16.34 6.14
C GLU A 18 -2.60 -15.61 5.67
N TRP A 19 -2.43 -14.45 5.04
CA TRP A 19 -3.50 -13.60 4.55
C TRP A 19 -3.51 -13.57 3.02
N ASP A 20 -3.82 -14.70 2.37
CA ASP A 20 -3.97 -14.76 0.92
C ASP A 20 -5.15 -13.91 0.43
N TYR A 21 -4.94 -13.09 -0.62
CA TYR A 21 -5.97 -12.21 -1.17
C TYR A 21 -7.25 -12.95 -1.58
N ASN A 22 -7.12 -14.13 -2.21
CA ASN A 22 -8.26 -14.86 -2.75
C ASN A 22 -9.10 -15.51 -1.63
N SER A 23 -8.47 -15.79 -0.50
CA SER A 23 -9.07 -16.43 0.67
C SER A 23 -9.56 -15.43 1.72
N ALA A 24 -9.06 -14.19 1.66
CA ALA A 24 -9.38 -13.13 2.63
C ALA A 24 -10.83 -12.63 2.60
N GLY A 25 -11.64 -13.01 1.60
CA GLY A 25 -13.07 -12.67 1.56
C GLY A 25 -13.37 -11.23 1.12
N TYR A 26 -12.48 -10.60 0.34
CA TYR A 26 -12.79 -9.35 -0.33
C TYR A 26 -13.95 -9.51 -1.32
N GLY A 27 -14.67 -8.40 -1.57
CA GLY A 27 -15.63 -8.31 -2.67
C GLY A 27 -14.96 -8.29 -4.04
N ALA A 28 -15.56 -7.58 -5.00
CA ALA A 28 -15.00 -7.46 -6.35
C ALA A 28 -13.53 -7.00 -6.33
N LYS A 29 -12.68 -7.65 -7.13
CA LYS A 29 -11.28 -7.27 -7.27
C LYS A 29 -11.18 -5.94 -8.02
N ASN A 30 -10.85 -4.90 -7.29
CA ASN A 30 -10.60 -3.55 -7.81
C ASN A 30 -9.28 -3.00 -7.27
N LEU A 31 -8.89 -1.82 -7.74
CA LEU A 31 -7.64 -1.19 -7.32
C LEU A 31 -7.60 -0.94 -5.81
N LEU A 32 -8.67 -0.41 -5.21
CA LEU A 32 -8.73 -0.11 -3.77
C LEU A 32 -8.52 -1.36 -2.92
N ASN A 33 -9.22 -2.45 -3.23
CA ASN A 33 -9.12 -3.70 -2.49
C ASN A 33 -7.72 -4.30 -2.61
N THR A 34 -7.17 -4.33 -3.82
CA THR A 34 -5.81 -4.85 -4.06
C THR A 34 -4.76 -3.98 -3.37
N MET A 35 -4.87 -2.66 -3.49
CA MET A 35 -3.95 -1.70 -2.87
C MET A 35 -3.94 -1.82 -1.35
N LEU A 36 -5.11 -1.83 -0.70
CA LEU A 36 -5.18 -1.91 0.75
C LEU A 36 -4.82 -3.30 1.29
N HIS A 37 -5.06 -4.36 0.52
CA HIS A 37 -4.56 -5.68 0.88
C HIS A 37 -3.03 -5.70 0.97
N GLU A 38 -2.34 -5.31 -0.10
CA GLU A 38 -0.88 -5.24 -0.12
C GLU A 38 -0.36 -4.30 0.98
N ALA A 39 -1.04 -3.18 1.21
CA ALA A 39 -0.68 -2.23 2.26
C ALA A 39 -0.81 -2.83 3.67
N LYS A 40 -1.82 -3.67 3.93
CA LYS A 40 -1.96 -4.39 5.21
C LYS A 40 -0.80 -5.34 5.45
N LEU A 41 -0.32 -6.06 4.44
CA LEU A 41 0.86 -6.93 4.53
C LEU A 41 2.13 -6.12 4.83
N VAL A 42 2.31 -4.97 4.16
CA VAL A 42 3.43 -4.06 4.42
C VAL A 42 3.34 -3.48 5.84
N TYR A 43 2.15 -3.08 6.28
CA TYR A 43 1.93 -2.56 7.64
C TYR A 43 2.21 -3.60 8.71
N PHE A 44 1.77 -4.84 8.52
CA PHE A 44 2.12 -5.96 9.37
C PHE A 44 3.65 -6.12 9.48
N THR A 45 4.34 -6.14 8.34
CA THR A 45 5.80 -6.27 8.27
C THR A 45 6.50 -5.13 9.03
N ARG A 46 6.06 -3.86 8.85
CA ARG A 46 6.54 -2.70 9.61
C ARG A 46 6.37 -2.88 11.12
N ARG A 47 5.22 -3.41 11.55
CA ARG A 47 4.92 -3.59 12.99
C ARG A 47 5.74 -4.72 13.61
N MET A 48 6.08 -5.76 12.86
CA MET A 48 6.98 -6.83 13.31
C MET A 48 8.46 -6.42 13.24
N MET A 49 8.81 -5.47 12.37
CA MET A 49 10.17 -4.99 12.16
C MET A 49 10.27 -3.46 12.27
N PRO A 50 10.06 -2.88 13.47
CA PRO A 50 9.89 -1.42 13.63
C PRO A 50 11.15 -0.58 13.34
N VAL A 51 12.34 -1.19 13.37
CA VAL A 51 13.62 -0.53 13.07
C VAL A 51 14.01 -0.63 11.60
N LEU A 52 13.20 -1.28 10.77
CA LEU A 52 13.46 -1.46 9.35
C LEU A 52 13.31 -0.12 8.61
N ALA A 53 14.34 0.26 7.85
CA ALA A 53 14.29 1.47 7.04
C ALA A 53 13.16 1.39 5.98
N ASP A 54 12.48 2.51 5.73
CA ASP A 54 11.41 2.61 4.71
C ASP A 54 11.89 2.11 3.32
N THR A 55 13.11 2.46 2.93
CA THR A 55 13.71 2.02 1.66
C THR A 55 13.78 0.50 1.55
N VAL A 56 14.04 -0.17 2.67
CA VAL A 56 14.13 -1.63 2.77
C VAL A 56 12.73 -2.25 2.83
N LEU A 57 11.80 -1.66 3.60
CA LEU A 57 10.42 -2.13 3.70
C LEU A 57 9.70 -2.13 2.34
N PHE A 58 9.89 -1.07 1.55
CA PHE A 58 9.22 -0.91 0.26
C PHE A 58 10.05 -1.41 -0.93
N GLY A 59 11.34 -1.72 -0.73
CA GLY A 59 12.27 -2.01 -1.81
C GLY A 59 12.55 -0.79 -2.70
N PHE A 60 12.43 0.42 -2.15
CA PHE A 60 12.62 1.68 -2.88
C PHE A 60 14.05 2.20 -2.71
N THR A 61 14.59 2.79 -3.77
CA THR A 61 15.74 3.70 -3.62
C THR A 61 15.33 4.94 -2.81
N GLY A 62 16.30 5.64 -2.22
CA GLY A 62 16.02 6.88 -1.48
C GLY A 62 15.24 7.91 -2.31
N ARG A 63 15.61 8.08 -3.59
CA ARG A 63 14.92 8.98 -4.53
C ARG A 63 13.47 8.56 -4.81
N GLN A 64 13.21 7.27 -4.95
CA GLN A 64 11.85 6.76 -5.16
C GLN A 64 10.97 6.99 -3.92
N LEU A 65 11.54 6.81 -2.73
CA LEU A 65 10.83 7.10 -1.49
C LEU A 65 10.55 8.60 -1.32
N GLU A 66 11.51 9.46 -1.66
CA GLU A 66 11.33 10.92 -1.68
C GLU A 66 10.22 11.30 -2.68
N PHE A 67 10.25 10.76 -3.89
CA PHE A 67 9.18 10.97 -4.88
C PHE A 67 7.80 10.60 -4.34
N CYS A 68 7.66 9.45 -3.68
CA CYS A 68 6.39 9.04 -3.08
C CYS A 68 5.90 10.04 -2.02
N LYS A 69 6.81 10.57 -1.19
CA LYS A 69 6.48 11.57 -0.16
C LYS A 69 6.07 12.91 -0.78
N GLU A 70 6.81 13.40 -1.76
CA GLU A 70 6.55 14.69 -2.42
C GLU A 70 5.30 14.65 -3.32
N SER A 71 5.05 13.50 -3.95
CA SER A 71 3.95 13.31 -4.89
C SER A 71 2.71 12.63 -4.27
N GLU A 72 2.67 12.42 -2.95
CA GLU A 72 1.57 11.70 -2.26
C GLU A 72 0.20 12.29 -2.60
N ALA A 73 0.08 13.63 -2.56
CA ALA A 73 -1.15 14.34 -2.88
C ALA A 73 -1.54 14.20 -4.36
N MET A 74 -0.57 14.32 -5.27
CA MET A 74 -0.78 14.19 -6.71
C MET A 74 -1.20 12.76 -7.11
N ILE A 75 -0.56 11.73 -6.54
CA ILE A 75 -0.88 10.32 -6.77
C ILE A 75 -2.31 10.04 -6.30
N TRP A 76 -2.66 10.52 -5.10
CA TRP A 76 -4.01 10.38 -4.56
C TRP A 76 -5.07 11.08 -5.42
N GLU A 77 -4.83 12.35 -5.78
CA GLU A 77 -5.74 13.13 -6.63
C GLU A 77 -5.93 12.47 -8.00
N TYR A 78 -4.86 11.94 -8.60
CA TYR A 78 -4.96 11.21 -9.86
C TYR A 78 -5.86 9.98 -9.75
N MET A 79 -5.72 9.16 -8.69
CA MET A 79 -6.56 7.99 -8.49
C MET A 79 -8.04 8.36 -8.29
N VAL A 80 -8.33 9.41 -7.53
CA VAL A 80 -9.70 9.86 -7.26
C VAL A 80 -10.32 10.51 -8.48
N SER A 81 -9.64 11.46 -9.13
CA SER A 81 -10.16 12.21 -10.28
C SER A 81 -10.41 11.35 -11.52
N LYS A 82 -9.68 10.23 -11.64
CA LYS A 82 -9.83 9.26 -12.73
C LYS A 82 -10.70 8.05 -12.35
N ASP A 83 -11.34 8.07 -11.17
CA ASP A 83 -12.16 6.99 -10.65
C ASP A 83 -11.47 5.61 -10.66
N LEU A 84 -10.15 5.60 -10.45
CA LEU A 84 -9.34 4.39 -10.58
C LEU A 84 -9.53 3.44 -9.40
N LEU A 85 -9.91 3.95 -8.23
CA LEU A 85 -10.08 3.17 -7.00
C LEU A 85 -11.04 1.99 -7.17
N PHE A 86 -12.12 2.18 -7.93
CA PHE A 86 -13.15 1.16 -8.16
C PHE A 86 -13.00 0.40 -9.47
N SER A 87 -11.99 0.74 -10.28
CA SER A 87 -11.74 0.05 -11.53
C SER A 87 -11.29 -1.40 -11.31
N THR A 88 -11.83 -2.28 -12.14
CA THR A 88 -11.62 -3.74 -12.13
C THR A 88 -10.69 -4.21 -13.25
N ASP A 89 -10.06 -3.27 -13.98
CA ASP A 89 -9.08 -3.59 -15.03
C ASP A 89 -7.84 -4.25 -14.41
N GLY A 90 -7.71 -5.56 -14.59
CA GLY A 90 -6.63 -6.36 -14.03
C GLY A 90 -5.23 -5.98 -14.55
N PHE A 91 -5.12 -5.47 -15.78
CA PHE A 91 -3.84 -5.01 -16.32
C PHE A 91 -3.41 -3.70 -15.63
N MET A 92 -4.35 -2.78 -15.47
CA MET A 92 -4.14 -1.53 -14.74
C MET A 92 -3.79 -1.80 -13.27
N ILE A 93 -4.56 -2.64 -12.58
CA ILE A 93 -4.31 -3.02 -11.18
C ILE A 93 -2.89 -3.58 -11.04
N ARG A 94 -2.52 -4.58 -11.86
CA ARG A 94 -1.19 -5.20 -11.79
C ARG A 94 -0.07 -4.18 -12.02
N LYS A 95 -0.28 -3.19 -12.88
CA LYS A 95 0.71 -2.15 -13.16
C LYS A 95 0.89 -1.17 -12.00
N PHE A 96 -0.15 -0.92 -11.21
CA PHE A 96 -0.07 -0.04 -10.04
C PHE A 96 0.37 -0.75 -8.75
N THR A 97 0.00 -2.02 -8.58
CA THR A 97 0.27 -2.77 -7.33
C THR A 97 1.42 -3.76 -7.43
N GLY A 98 1.80 -4.19 -8.63
CA GLY A 98 2.86 -5.17 -8.84
C GLY A 98 4.27 -4.59 -8.79
N GLU A 99 5.25 -5.49 -8.73
CA GLU A 99 6.66 -5.16 -8.93
C GLU A 99 6.90 -4.80 -10.42
N ALA A 100 7.10 -3.52 -10.67
CA ALA A 100 7.56 -3.01 -11.95
C ALA A 100 8.70 -2.03 -11.69
N PRO A 101 9.69 -1.91 -12.60
CA PRO A 101 10.77 -0.93 -12.41
C PRO A 101 10.22 0.50 -12.27
N PHE A 102 9.10 0.82 -12.95
CA PHE A 102 8.42 2.11 -12.84
C PHE A 102 6.90 1.99 -13.04
N THR A 103 6.12 2.89 -12.42
CA THR A 103 4.68 3.04 -12.71
C THR A 103 4.52 4.08 -13.83
N SER A 104 4.41 3.61 -15.09
CA SER A 104 4.52 4.47 -16.28
C SER A 104 3.43 5.56 -16.46
N TYR A 105 2.52 5.72 -15.50
CA TYR A 105 1.43 6.71 -15.55
C TYR A 105 1.79 8.07 -14.92
N PHE A 106 2.85 8.14 -14.10
CA PHE A 106 3.24 9.39 -13.41
C PHE A 106 4.48 10.01 -14.06
N THR A 107 5.65 9.40 -13.88
CA THR A 107 6.93 9.81 -14.46
C THR A 107 7.89 8.60 -14.49
N GLU A 108 9.01 8.67 -15.20
CA GLU A 108 10.08 7.66 -15.13
C GLU A 108 10.69 7.53 -13.71
N GLN A 109 10.37 8.43 -12.77
CA GLN A 109 10.84 8.37 -11.39
C GLN A 109 9.85 7.68 -10.44
N SER A 110 8.63 7.42 -10.90
CA SER A 110 7.61 6.76 -10.08
C SER A 110 7.96 5.28 -9.88
N PRO A 111 8.24 4.84 -8.64
CA PRO A 111 8.53 3.43 -8.41
C PRO A 111 7.30 2.57 -8.73
N GLY A 112 7.52 1.32 -9.13
CA GLY A 112 6.48 0.31 -8.98
C GLY A 112 6.01 0.27 -7.52
N ARG A 113 4.74 -0.06 -7.28
CA ARG A 113 4.12 -0.07 -5.93
C ARG A 113 3.96 1.32 -5.27
N ALA A 114 4.11 2.44 -5.98
CA ALA A 114 3.79 3.77 -5.43
C ALA A 114 2.34 3.87 -4.90
N VAL A 115 1.41 3.17 -5.55
CA VAL A 115 0.02 3.04 -5.09
C VAL A 115 -0.08 2.21 -3.82
N VAL A 116 0.70 1.14 -3.66
CA VAL A 116 0.76 0.37 -2.40
C VAL A 116 1.33 1.23 -1.27
N TRP A 117 2.35 2.05 -1.54
CA TRP A 117 2.86 3.02 -0.56
C TRP A 117 1.76 4.00 -0.12
N THR A 118 0.96 4.51 -1.06
CA THR A 118 -0.22 5.34 -0.75
C THR A 118 -1.25 4.58 0.10
N GLY A 119 -1.51 3.31 -0.24
CA GLY A 119 -2.32 2.39 0.57
C GLY A 119 -1.79 2.24 1.99
N PHE A 120 -0.48 2.10 2.17
CA PHE A 120 0.15 2.00 3.48
C PHE A 120 -0.08 3.26 4.32
N ARG A 121 0.01 4.46 3.72
CA ARG A 121 -0.32 5.72 4.39
C ARG A 121 -1.79 5.81 4.82
N ILE A 122 -2.70 5.24 4.02
CA ILE A 122 -4.12 5.10 4.38
C ILE A 122 -4.26 4.18 5.61
N ILE A 123 -3.60 3.02 5.63
CA ILE A 123 -3.62 2.10 6.78
C ILE A 123 -3.05 2.75 8.03
N GLU A 124 -1.90 3.43 7.94
CA GLU A 124 -1.31 4.14 9.09
C GLU A 124 -2.27 5.18 9.65
N ARG A 125 -2.90 5.97 8.78
CA ARG A 125 -3.85 7.00 9.21
C ARG A 125 -5.13 6.38 9.79
N TYR A 126 -5.60 5.26 9.25
CA TYR A 126 -6.70 4.51 9.81
C TYR A 126 -6.39 4.03 11.24
N MET A 127 -5.25 3.36 11.44
CA MET A 127 -4.86 2.84 12.76
C MET A 127 -4.61 3.97 13.78
N ASN A 128 -4.06 5.10 13.33
CA ASN A 128 -3.89 6.28 14.19
C ASN A 128 -5.23 6.92 14.61
N ASN A 129 -6.24 6.88 13.73
CA ASN A 129 -7.57 7.41 14.02
C ASN A 129 -8.43 6.43 14.85
N ASN A 130 -8.07 5.15 14.90
CA ASN A 130 -8.83 4.08 15.53
C ASN A 130 -7.90 3.28 16.45
N PRO A 131 -7.44 3.86 17.58
CA PRO A 131 -6.42 3.25 18.44
C PRO A 131 -6.87 1.94 19.12
N ASP A 132 -8.17 1.70 19.20
CA ASP A 132 -8.76 0.48 19.77
C ASP A 132 -8.73 -0.70 18.78
N VAL A 133 -8.49 -0.44 17.49
CA VAL A 133 -8.40 -1.50 16.48
C VAL A 133 -7.07 -2.22 16.61
N THR A 134 -7.13 -3.52 16.81
CA THR A 134 -5.98 -4.42 16.88
C THR A 134 -5.44 -4.77 15.49
N MET A 135 -4.21 -5.32 15.44
CA MET A 135 -3.65 -5.82 14.19
C MET A 135 -4.50 -6.97 13.61
N GLU A 136 -4.97 -7.88 14.46
CA GLU A 136 -5.80 -9.01 14.04
C GLU A 136 -7.11 -8.53 13.40
N GLU A 137 -7.79 -7.58 14.04
CA GLU A 137 -9.00 -6.97 13.49
C GLU A 137 -8.72 -6.28 12.15
N LEU A 138 -7.64 -5.48 12.04
CA LEU A 138 -7.25 -4.85 10.79
C LEU A 138 -7.06 -5.88 9.66
N MET A 139 -6.39 -7.00 9.95
CA MET A 139 -6.15 -8.05 8.95
C MET A 139 -7.47 -8.70 8.51
N ALA A 140 -8.41 -8.91 9.44
CA ALA A 140 -9.73 -9.47 9.19
C ALA A 140 -10.71 -8.52 8.47
N MET A 141 -10.44 -7.20 8.43
CA MET A 141 -11.29 -6.25 7.71
C MET A 141 -11.24 -6.47 6.19
N THR A 142 -12.40 -6.80 5.60
CA THR A 142 -12.57 -7.02 4.16
C THR A 142 -13.21 -5.84 3.43
N ASP A 143 -13.93 -4.97 4.16
CA ASP A 143 -14.48 -3.74 3.59
C ASP A 143 -13.43 -2.62 3.60
N CYS A 144 -12.71 -2.51 2.49
CA CYS A 144 -11.69 -1.49 2.28
C CYS A 144 -12.27 -0.06 2.20
N GLN A 145 -13.58 0.12 1.96
CA GLN A 145 -14.19 1.45 1.98
C GLN A 145 -14.32 1.96 3.42
N VAL A 146 -14.62 1.08 4.38
CA VAL A 146 -14.63 1.41 5.81
C VAL A 146 -13.24 1.88 6.26
N ILE A 147 -12.19 1.19 5.84
CA ILE A 147 -10.81 1.58 6.14
C ILE A 147 -10.51 2.96 5.56
N LEU A 148 -10.82 3.19 4.27
CA LEU A 148 -10.57 4.47 3.62
C LEU A 148 -11.35 5.62 4.28
N ALA A 149 -12.63 5.40 4.59
CA ALA A 149 -13.47 6.39 5.27
C ALA A 149 -12.96 6.70 6.69
N GLY A 150 -12.61 5.67 7.46
CA GLY A 150 -12.06 5.81 8.82
C GLY A 150 -10.69 6.50 8.84
N ALA A 151 -9.89 6.34 7.79
CA ALA A 151 -8.62 7.05 7.63
C ALA A 151 -8.81 8.55 7.46
N LYS A 152 -9.98 9.01 6.98
CA LYS A 152 -10.22 10.42 6.58
C LYS A 152 -9.08 10.92 5.69
N TYR A 153 -8.69 10.09 4.73
CA TYR A 153 -7.47 10.28 3.97
C TYR A 153 -7.61 11.46 3.01
N ASN A 154 -6.86 12.52 3.32
CA ASN A 154 -6.73 13.73 2.53
C ASN A 154 -5.29 14.22 2.68
N PRO A 155 -4.35 13.73 1.84
CA PRO A 155 -2.97 14.19 1.85
C PRO A 155 -2.93 15.65 1.38
N LYS A 156 -2.24 16.51 2.12
CA LYS A 156 -2.06 17.91 1.73
C LYS A 156 -0.94 18.00 0.71
N MET A 157 -1.12 18.84 -0.31
CA MET A 157 0.01 19.28 -1.13
C MET A 157 1.02 19.96 -0.21
N SER A 158 2.25 19.47 -0.20
CA SER A 158 3.37 20.20 0.40
C SER A 158 3.59 21.47 -0.44
N ASN A 159 3.23 22.63 0.14
CA ASN A 159 3.57 23.95 -0.39
C ASN A 159 5.07 24.23 -0.25
#